data_AF-A0A451AHW5-F1
#
_entry.id   AF-A0A451AHW5-F1
#
_cell.length_a   1.000
_cell.length_b   1.000
_cell.length_c   1.000
_cell.angle_alpha   90.00
_cell.angle_beta   90.00
_cell.angle_gamma   90.00
#
_symmetry.space_group_name_H-M   'P 1'
#
loop_
_entity.id
_entity.type
_entity.pdbx_description
1 polymer ?
#
loop_
_entity_poly.entity_id
_entity_poly.type
_entity_poly.pdbx_seq_one_letter_code
_entity_poly.pdbx_strand_id
1 'polypeptide(L)'
;MPPYEIAERIREAAEEAKAEGLERGMRKGIREGEVRGIEKGLREGKEEGLREGEDKGLERGRKERSIEIAKALLGEGVAIAIISKSSGLSEGEILELSVP
;
A
#
# COMPACT_ATOMS: atom_id res chain seq x y z
N MET A 1 51.08 -37.57 -22.96
CA MET A 1 50.44 -37.05 -21.74
C MET A 1 50.32 -38.19 -20.75
N PRO A 2 51.06 -38.15 -19.65
CA PRO A 2 50.93 -39.13 -18.58
C PRO A 2 49.51 -39.17 -18.01
N PRO A 3 49.03 -40.33 -17.52
CA PRO A 3 47.67 -40.48 -16.98
C PRO A 3 47.32 -39.51 -15.83
N TYR A 4 48.31 -39.05 -15.06
CA TYR A 4 48.10 -38.11 -13.95
C TYR A 4 47.68 -36.72 -14.45
N GLU A 5 48.21 -36.25 -15.58
CA GLU A 5 47.86 -34.94 -16.16
C GLU A 5 46.42 -34.92 -16.68
N ILE A 6 45.92 -36.07 -17.17
CA ILE A 6 44.53 -36.19 -17.62
C ILE A 6 43.57 -36.09 -16.44
N ALA A 7 43.90 -36.75 -15.32
CA ALA A 7 43.07 -36.71 -14.11
C ALA A 7 43.03 -35.31 -13.48
N GLU A 8 44.16 -34.60 -13.48
CA GLU A 8 44.26 -33.22 -12.99
C GLU A 8 43.37 -32.28 -13.80
N ARG A 9 43.45 -32.32 -15.14
CA ARG A 9 42.62 -31.49 -16.02
C ARG A 9 41.12 -31.75 -15.89
N ILE A 10 40.72 -33.02 -15.68
CA ILE A 10 39.30 -33.35 -15.43
C ILE A 10 38.83 -32.76 -14.11
N ARG A 11 39.67 -32.81 -13.07
CA ARG A 11 39.36 -32.25 -11.76
C ARG A 11 39.25 -30.73 -11.82
N GLU A 12 40.18 -30.06 -12.49
CA GLU A 12 40.15 -28.60 -12.70
C GLU A 12 38.87 -28.19 -13.43
N ALA A 13 38.55 -28.84 -14.56
CA ALA A 13 37.33 -28.57 -15.31
C ALA A 13 36.05 -28.81 -14.48
N ALA A 14 36.04 -29.82 -13.61
CA ALA A 14 34.90 -30.10 -12.73
C ALA A 14 34.74 -29.03 -11.64
N GLU A 15 35.83 -28.56 -11.04
CA GLU A 15 35.81 -27.48 -10.05
C GLU A 15 35.40 -26.14 -10.68
N GLU A 16 35.91 -25.83 -11.88
CA GLU A 16 35.50 -24.64 -12.65
C GLU A 16 34.01 -24.69 -12.98
N ALA A 17 33.52 -25.80 -13.53
CA ALA A 17 32.11 -25.96 -13.86
C ALA A 17 31.20 -25.83 -12.62
N LYS A 18 31.65 -26.35 -11.47
CA LYS A 18 30.94 -26.23 -10.20
C LYS A 18 30.93 -24.78 -9.69
N ALA A 19 32.08 -24.10 -9.75
CA ALA A 19 32.20 -22.69 -9.35
C ALA A 19 31.30 -21.80 -10.22
N GLU A 20 31.35 -21.95 -11.54
CA GLU A 20 30.48 -21.21 -12.45
C GLU A 20 28.99 -21.54 -12.23
N GLY A 21 28.67 -22.81 -11.98
CA GLY A 21 27.30 -23.25 -11.68
C GLY A 21 26.75 -22.57 -10.43
N LEU A 22 27.57 -22.50 -9.37
CA LEU A 22 27.22 -21.83 -8.12
C LEU A 22 27.06 -20.33 -8.32
N GLU A 23 28.01 -19.68 -9.01
CA GLU A 23 27.95 -18.23 -9.28
C GLU A 23 26.70 -17.88 -10.10
N ARG A 24 26.43 -18.63 -11.18
CA ARG A 24 25.24 -18.44 -12.00
C ARG A 24 23.96 -18.64 -11.19
N GLY A 25 23.91 -19.69 -10.38
CA GLY A 25 22.77 -19.99 -9.50
C GLY A 25 22.51 -18.87 -8.49
N MET A 26 23.55 -18.41 -7.79
CA MET A 26 23.46 -17.32 -6.82
C MET A 26 23.03 -16.01 -7.50
N ARG A 27 23.66 -15.63 -8.60
CA ARG A 27 23.33 -14.40 -9.33
C ARG A 27 21.88 -14.42 -9.83
N LYS A 28 21.41 -15.56 -10.33
CA LYS A 28 20.01 -15.74 -10.75
C LYS A 28 19.05 -15.63 -9.57
N GLY A 29 19.36 -16.33 -8.47
CA GLY A 29 18.54 -16.31 -7.25
C GLY A 29 18.39 -14.92 -6.64
N ILE A 30 19.51 -14.17 -6.53
CA ILE A 30 19.50 -12.79 -6.02
C ILE A 30 18.64 -11.90 -6.93
N ARG A 31 18.91 -11.92 -8.25
CA ARG A 31 18.17 -11.09 -9.21
C ARG A 31 16.67 -11.38 -9.18
N GLU A 32 16.28 -12.65 -9.19
CA GLU A 32 14.87 -13.03 -9.16
C GLU A 32 14.21 -12.69 -7.82
N GLY A 33 14.94 -12.82 -6.71
CA GLY A 33 14.46 -12.43 -5.39
C GLY A 33 14.23 -10.93 -5.27
N GLU A 34 15.17 -10.11 -5.74
CA GLU A 34 15.07 -8.66 -5.75
C GLU A 34 13.90 -8.17 -6.61
N VAL A 35 13.80 -8.67 -7.85
CA VAL A 35 12.70 -8.29 -8.76
C VAL A 35 11.35 -8.65 -8.15
N ARG A 36 11.17 -9.87 -7.65
CA ARG A 36 9.92 -10.31 -7.02
C ARG A 36 9.60 -9.52 -5.75
N GLY A 37 10.62 -9.23 -4.94
CA GLY A 37 10.46 -8.44 -3.72
C GLY A 37 9.99 -7.02 -4.00
N ILE A 38 10.62 -6.34 -4.97
CA ILE A 38 10.25 -4.98 -5.39
C ILE A 38 8.86 -4.96 -5.99
N GLU A 39 8.54 -5.87 -6.91
CA GLU A 39 7.24 -5.93 -7.57
C GLU A 39 6.11 -6.15 -6.55
N LYS A 40 6.30 -7.12 -5.63
CA LYS A 40 5.33 -7.41 -4.58
C LYS A 40 5.15 -6.21 -3.66
N GLY A 41 6.24 -5.62 -3.17
CA GLY A 41 6.19 -4.48 -2.26
C GLY A 41 5.53 -3.25 -2.89
N LEU A 42 5.83 -2.96 -4.17
CA LEU A 42 5.20 -1.84 -4.88
C LEU A 42 3.70 -2.07 -5.10
N ARG A 43 3.30 -3.29 -5.46
CA ARG A 43 1.89 -3.63 -5.68
C ARG A 43 1.10 -3.51 -4.38
N GLU A 44 1.57 -4.14 -3.31
CA GLU A 44 0.92 -4.13 -2.01
C GLU A 44 0.83 -2.70 -1.44
N GLY A 45 1.93 -1.95 -1.45
CA GLY A 45 1.94 -0.58 -0.96
C GLY A 45 1.04 0.37 -1.76
N LYS A 46 0.94 0.18 -3.08
CA LYS A 46 0.02 0.97 -3.93
C LYS A 46 -1.44 0.64 -3.65
N GLU A 47 -1.76 -0.65 -3.51
CA GLU A 47 -3.13 -1.10 -3.24
C GLU A 47 -3.62 -0.63 -1.87
N GLU A 48 -2.79 -0.80 -0.83
CA GLU A 48 -3.08 -0.34 0.53
C GLU A 48 -3.23 1.18 0.57
N GLY A 49 -2.27 1.92 -0.01
CA GLY A 49 -2.31 3.38 -0.04
C GLY A 49 -3.52 3.95 -0.80
N LEU A 50 -3.92 3.33 -1.90
CA LEU A 50 -5.10 3.74 -2.66
C LEU A 50 -6.38 3.51 -1.84
N ARG A 51 -6.52 2.32 -1.26
CA ARG A 51 -7.69 1.95 -0.46
C ARG A 51 -7.84 2.85 0.76
N GLU A 52 -6.76 3.05 1.52
CA GLU A 52 -6.80 3.96 2.66
C GLU A 52 -7.13 5.39 2.25
N GLY A 53 -6.56 5.86 1.13
CA GLY A 53 -6.83 7.20 0.61
C GLY A 53 -8.29 7.38 0.21
N GLU A 54 -8.88 6.39 -0.46
CA GLU A 54 -10.28 6.38 -0.85
C GLU A 54 -11.21 6.35 0.36
N ASP A 55 -10.97 5.45 1.32
CA ASP A 55 -11.79 5.32 2.53
C ASP A 55 -11.77 6.62 3.35
N LYS A 56 -10.58 7.16 3.61
CA LYS A 56 -10.41 8.46 4.32
C LYS A 56 -11.05 9.61 3.55
N GLY A 57 -10.91 9.63 2.23
CA GLY A 57 -11.50 10.65 1.37
C GLY A 57 -13.03 10.62 1.39
N LEU A 58 -13.63 9.44 1.29
CA LEU A 58 -15.08 9.26 1.33
C LEU A 58 -15.66 9.61 2.71
N GLU A 59 -15.01 9.19 3.79
CA GLU A 59 -15.43 9.52 5.15
C GLU A 59 -15.40 11.04 5.38
N ARG A 60 -14.28 11.68 5.02
CA ARG A 60 -14.11 13.13 5.13
C ARG A 60 -15.17 13.87 4.29
N GLY A 61 -15.36 13.48 3.04
CA GLY A 61 -16.35 14.10 2.16
C GLY A 61 -17.79 13.94 2.67
N ARG A 62 -18.15 12.77 3.23
CA ARG A 62 -19.46 12.57 3.86
C ARG A 62 -19.64 13.47 5.08
N LYS A 63 -18.62 13.61 5.93
CA LYS A 63 -18.66 14.48 7.10
C LYS A 63 -18.77 15.95 6.72
N GLU A 64 -17.95 16.41 5.77
CA GLU A 64 -17.99 17.77 5.22
C GLU A 64 -19.37 18.09 4.66
N ARG A 65 -19.94 17.21 3.83
CA ARG A 65 -21.30 17.36 3.30
C ARG A 65 -22.36 17.45 4.41
N SER A 66 -22.23 16.63 5.46
CA SER A 66 -23.16 16.63 6.59
C SER A 66 -23.12 17.97 7.34
N ILE A 67 -21.92 18.52 7.52
CA ILE A 67 -21.70 19.84 8.12
C ILE A 67 -22.27 20.95 7.23
N GLU A 68 -22.06 20.90 5.92
CA GLU A 68 -22.60 21.88 4.98
C GLU A 68 -24.13 21.92 5.00
N ILE A 69 -24.77 20.75 4.96
CA ILE A 69 -26.23 20.63 5.09
C ILE A 69 -26.70 21.24 6.42
N ALA A 70 -26.03 20.90 7.52
CA ALA A 70 -26.41 21.42 8.84
C ALA A 70 -26.28 22.95 8.92
N LYS A 71 -25.18 23.52 8.41
CA LYS A 71 -24.98 24.97 8.37
C LYS A 71 -26.03 25.69 7.52
N ALA A 72 -26.36 25.14 6.35
CA ALA A 72 -27.39 25.72 5.48
C ALA A 72 -28.75 25.76 6.19
N LEU A 73 -29.17 24.63 6.79
CA LEU A 73 -30.46 24.54 7.50
C LEU A 73 -30.50 25.39 8.77
N LEU A 74 -29.38 25.51 9.50
CA LEU A 74 -29.27 26.44 10.63
C LEU A 74 -29.47 27.89 10.19
N GLY A 75 -28.88 28.29 9.05
CA GLY A 75 -29.05 29.61 8.45
C GLY A 75 -30.50 29.91 8.04
N GLU A 76 -31.28 28.88 7.72
CA GLU A 76 -32.72 28.99 7.43
C GLU A 76 -33.60 28.95 8.69
N GLY A 77 -33.02 28.81 9.89
CA GLY A 77 -33.77 28.75 11.14
C GLY A 77 -34.52 27.43 11.37
N VAL A 78 -34.09 26.35 10.70
CA VAL A 78 -34.69 25.01 10.86
C VAL A 78 -34.37 24.46 12.25
N ALA A 79 -35.34 23.77 12.87
CA ALA A 79 -35.16 23.20 14.21
C ALA A 79 -34.03 22.15 14.25
N ILE A 80 -33.20 22.20 15.29
CA ILE A 80 -32.03 21.32 15.49
C ILE A 80 -32.39 19.83 15.34
N ALA A 81 -33.52 19.40 15.90
CA ALA A 81 -33.99 18.02 15.80
C ALA A 81 -34.26 17.57 14.34
N ILE A 82 -34.70 18.48 13.47
CA ILE A 82 -34.91 18.22 12.03
C ILE A 82 -33.57 18.20 11.30
N ILE A 83 -32.65 19.10 11.67
CA ILE A 83 -31.31 19.17 11.12
C ILE A 83 -30.56 17.87 11.42
N SER A 84 -30.60 17.41 12.67
CA SER A 84 -29.97 16.16 13.11
C SER A 84 -30.43 14.96 12.28
N LYS A 85 -31.74 14.84 12.04
CA LYS A 85 -32.30 13.77 11.20
C LYS A 85 -31.87 13.88 9.74
N SER A 86 -31.71 15.09 9.21
CA SER A 86 -31.41 15.33 7.79
C SER A 86 -29.92 15.25 7.46
N SER A 87 -29.06 15.75 8.35
CA SER A 87 -27.60 15.77 8.17
C SER A 87 -26.92 14.52 8.74
N GLY A 88 -27.58 13.79 9.65
CA GLY A 88 -26.98 12.67 10.37
C GLY A 88 -26.00 13.07 11.47
N LEU A 89 -25.89 14.36 11.78
CA LEU A 89 -25.10 14.87 12.91
C LEU A 89 -25.89 14.79 14.21
N SER A 90 -25.19 14.63 15.32
CA SER A 90 -25.78 14.76 16.66
C SER A 90 -26.16 16.21 16.94
N GLU A 91 -27.13 16.42 17.85
CA GLU A 91 -27.52 17.77 18.27
C GLU A 91 -26.33 18.53 18.89
N GLY A 92 -25.43 17.84 19.59
CA GLY A 92 -24.21 18.43 20.13
C GLY A 92 -23.27 18.97 19.04
N GLU A 93 -23.01 18.19 18.00
CA GLU A 93 -22.23 18.64 16.84
C GLU A 93 -22.89 19.84 16.14
N ILE A 94 -24.23 19.84 16.03
CA ILE A 94 -24.98 20.96 15.42
C ILE A 94 -24.89 22.22 16.30
N LEU A 95 -24.95 22.08 17.63
CA LEU A 95 -24.80 23.20 18.56
C LEU A 95 -23.41 23.82 18.45
N GLU A 96 -22.35 23.02 18.31
CA GLU A 96 -20.99 23.51 18.07
C GLU A 96 -20.89 24.33 16.76
N LEU A 97 -21.61 23.93 15.71
CA LEU A 97 -21.67 24.67 14.45
C LEU A 97 -22.44 26.00 14.54
N SER A 98 -23.29 26.15 15.56
CA SER A 98 -24.06 27.39 15.80
C SER A 98 -23.27 28.43 16.60
N VAL A 99 -22.11 28.08 17.15
CA VAL A 99 -21.25 29.02 17.87
C VAL A 99 -20.36 29.76 16.86
N PRO A 100 -20.37 31.11 16.84
CA PRO A 100 -19.56 31.91 15.92
C PRO A 100 -18.05 31.78 16.15
#